data_AF-A0A6B0RDF5-F1
#
_entry.id   AF-A0A6B0RDF5-F1
#
_cell.length_a   1.000
_cell.length_b   1.000
_cell.length_c   1.000
_cell.angle_alpha   90.00
_cell.angle_beta   90.00
_cell.angle_gamma   90.00
#
_symmetry.space_group_name_H-M   'P 1'
#
loop_
_entity.id
_entity.type
_entity.pdbx_description
1 polymer ?
#
loop_
_entity_poly.entity_id
_entity_poly.type
_entity_poly.pdbx_seq_one_letter_code
_entity_poly.pdbx_strand_id
1 'polypeptide(L)'
;MLALSREITSDFQSLQATEPSEACVRYLPRLYLDIHNYCVLAKLRDFVASPHCWKLAQVDALKDKVRKLYTIMNSFCRRDLVFLTDDCNALEYPVLVTTVLPDHQS
;
A
#
# COMPACT_ATOMS: atom_id res chain seq x y z
N MET A 1 4.52 -11.72 4.57
CA MET A 1 4.44 -10.28 4.26
C MET A 1 4.10 -10.03 2.80
N LEU A 2 4.89 -10.52 1.84
CA LEU A 2 4.66 -10.35 0.41
C LEU A 2 3.26 -10.80 -0.08
N ALA A 3 2.81 -11.99 0.33
CA ALA A 3 1.48 -12.48 -0.04
C ALA A 3 0.35 -11.54 0.44
N LEU A 4 0.42 -11.08 1.69
CA LEU A 4 -0.55 -10.14 2.26
C LEU A 4 -0.53 -8.78 1.55
N SER A 5 0.66 -8.28 1.18
CA SER A 5 0.80 -7.04 0.41
C SER A 5 0.16 -7.15 -0.98
N ARG A 6 0.32 -8.29 -1.67
CA ARG A 6 -0.34 -8.54 -2.96
C ARG A 6 -1.85 -8.62 -2.83
N GLU A 7 -2.34 -9.28 -1.79
CA GLU A 7 -3.77 -9.38 -1.48
C GLU A 7 -4.38 -7.99 -1.24
N ILE A 8 -3.76 -7.16 -0.40
CA ILE A 8 -4.21 -5.77 -0.16
C ILE A 8 -4.22 -4.95 -1.45
N THR A 9 -3.19 -5.09 -2.29
CA THR A 9 -3.11 -4.37 -3.57
C THR A 9 -4.25 -4.78 -4.51
N SER A 10 -4.52 -6.09 -4.60
CA SER A 10 -5.61 -6.64 -5.42
C SER A 10 -6.98 -6.18 -4.93
N ASP A 11 -7.21 -6.22 -3.61
CA ASP A 11 -8.48 -5.78 -3.01
C ASP A 11 -8.70 -4.28 -3.22
N PHE A 12 -7.66 -3.46 -3.06
CA PHE A 12 -7.73 -2.02 -3.28
C PHE A 12 -7.97 -1.66 -4.75
N GLN A 13 -7.37 -2.41 -5.69
CA GLN A 13 -7.65 -2.26 -7.12
C GLN A 13 -9.08 -2.67 -7.46
N SER A 14 -9.55 -3.78 -6.89
CA SER A 14 -10.92 -4.25 -7.06
C SER A 14 -11.93 -3.24 -6.52
N LEU A 15 -11.66 -2.65 -5.36
CA LEU A 15 -12.49 -1.58 -4.78
C LEU A 15 -12.57 -0.35 -5.70
N GLN A 16 -11.45 0.05 -6.32
CA GLN A 16 -11.42 1.16 -7.27
C GLN A 16 -12.11 0.83 -8.61
N ALA A 17 -12.02 -0.42 -9.07
CA ALA A 17 -12.58 -0.87 -10.34
C ALA A 17 -14.09 -1.15 -10.26
N THR A 18 -14.57 -1.64 -9.12
CA THR A 18 -15.97 -2.04 -8.94
C THR A 18 -16.88 -0.82 -8.76
N GLU A 19 -16.38 0.29 -8.20
CA GLU A 19 -17.21 1.45 -7.90
C GLU A 19 -16.44 2.79 -7.98
N PRO A 20 -16.48 3.50 -9.13
CA PRO A 20 -16.37 4.95 -9.13
C PRO A 20 -17.58 5.64 -8.45
N SER A 21 -18.66 4.90 -8.16
CA SER A 21 -20.00 5.41 -7.84
C SER A 21 -20.30 5.65 -6.35
N GLU A 22 -19.56 5.07 -5.40
CA GLU A 22 -19.56 5.62 -4.05
C GLU A 22 -18.54 6.76 -3.95
N ALA A 23 -19.06 8.00 -3.88
CA ALA A 23 -18.26 9.22 -3.77
C ALA A 23 -17.16 9.13 -2.69
N CYS A 24 -17.34 8.30 -1.66
CA CYS A 24 -16.38 8.14 -0.57
C CYS A 24 -15.06 7.49 -1.02
N VAL A 25 -15.06 6.55 -1.97
CA VAL A 25 -13.86 5.77 -2.36
C VAL A 25 -12.81 6.68 -2.98
N ARG A 26 -13.24 7.71 -3.70
CA ARG A 26 -12.37 8.76 -4.26
C ARG A 26 -11.57 9.52 -3.19
N TYR A 27 -12.07 9.58 -1.97
CA TYR A 27 -11.40 10.25 -0.85
C TYR A 27 -10.53 9.30 -0.02
N LEU A 28 -10.53 8.00 -0.32
CA LEU A 28 -9.59 7.09 0.33
C LEU A 28 -8.16 7.44 -0.11
N PRO A 29 -7.20 7.43 0.83
CA PRO A 29 -5.79 7.60 0.49
C PRO A 29 -5.37 6.54 -0.53
N ARG A 30 -4.57 6.95 -1.52
CA ARG A 30 -3.94 6.00 -2.43
C ARG A 30 -3.05 5.07 -1.62
N LEU A 31 -3.13 3.78 -1.92
CA LEU A 31 -2.41 2.74 -1.21
C LEU A 31 -1.48 2.01 -2.18
N TYR A 32 -0.23 2.46 -2.23
CA TYR A 32 0.86 1.76 -2.92
C TYR A 32 1.75 1.12 -1.87
N LEU A 33 2.04 -0.17 -2.06
CA LEU A 33 2.78 -0.96 -1.09
C LEU A 33 4.14 -1.35 -1.66
N ASP A 34 5.19 -0.82 -1.05
CA ASP A 34 6.54 -1.38 -1.17
C ASP A 34 7.00 -1.79 0.24
N ILE A 35 7.06 -3.10 0.47
CA ILE A 35 7.44 -3.66 1.77
C ILE A 35 8.93 -3.45 2.09
N HIS A 36 9.72 -3.02 1.11
CA HIS A 36 11.14 -2.66 1.28
C HIS A 36 11.33 -1.17 1.52
N ASN A 37 10.27 -0.35 1.47
CA ASN A 37 10.32 1.08 1.74
C ASN A 37 9.63 1.39 3.07
N TYR A 38 10.37 1.97 4.03
CA TYR A 38 9.83 2.23 5.36
C TYR A 38 8.67 3.23 5.37
N CYS A 39 8.65 4.19 4.43
CA CYS A 39 7.58 5.18 4.31
C CYS A 39 6.20 4.53 4.11
N VAL A 40 6.15 3.26 3.69
CA VAL A 40 4.91 2.50 3.57
C VAL A 40 4.18 2.41 4.91
N LEU A 41 4.87 2.40 6.05
CA LEU A 41 4.21 2.39 7.37
C LEU A 41 3.35 3.64 7.58
N ALA A 42 3.80 4.81 7.11
CA ALA A 42 3.00 6.02 7.17
C ALA A 42 1.75 5.90 6.29
N LYS A 43 1.90 5.41 5.05
CA LYS A 43 0.77 5.18 4.14
C LYS A 43 -0.25 4.18 4.70
N LEU A 44 0.22 3.08 5.30
CA LEU A 44 -0.64 2.08 5.96
C LEU A 44 -1.42 2.70 7.13
N ARG A 45 -0.73 3.47 7.99
CA ARG A 45 -1.35 4.16 9.13
C ARG A 45 -2.41 5.15 8.65
N ASP A 46 -2.08 5.98 7.68
CA ASP A 46 -2.97 7.02 7.17
C ASP A 46 -4.21 6.41 6.49
N PHE A 47 -4.04 5.29 5.79
CA PHE A 47 -5.16 4.53 5.21
C PHE A 47 -6.10 3.97 6.29
N VAL A 48 -5.56 3.35 7.35
CA VAL A 48 -6.37 2.82 8.47
C VAL A 48 -7.09 3.95 9.22
N ALA A 49 -6.41 5.08 9.41
CA ALA A 49 -6.96 6.25 10.10
C ALA A 49 -8.01 7.02 9.28
N SER A 50 -8.11 6.77 7.97
CA SER A 50 -9.05 7.48 7.10
C SER A 50 -10.50 7.29 7.58
N PRO A 51 -11.27 8.36 7.83
CA PRO A 51 -12.67 8.24 8.25
C PRO A 51 -13.61 7.88 7.08
N HIS A 52 -13.10 7.88 5.86
CA HIS A 52 -13.91 7.65 4.66
C HIS A 52 -14.33 6.18 4.55
N CYS A 53 -15.52 5.98 3.96
CA CYS A 53 -16.08 4.68 3.62
C CYS A 53 -16.19 3.66 4.77
N TRP A 54 -16.31 4.10 6.03
CA TRP A 54 -16.38 3.20 7.18
C TRP A 54 -17.60 2.26 7.17
N LYS A 55 -18.66 2.62 6.44
CA LYS A 55 -19.88 1.79 6.29
C LYS A 55 -19.74 0.69 5.23
N LEU A 56 -18.72 0.75 4.38
CA LEU A 56 -18.47 -0.25 3.36
C LEU A 56 -17.69 -1.42 3.97
N ALA A 57 -18.34 -2.58 4.07
CA ALA A 57 -17.72 -3.80 4.62
C ALA A 57 -16.42 -4.19 3.88
N GLN A 58 -16.35 -3.95 2.56
CA GLN A 58 -15.14 -4.19 1.78
C GLN A 58 -13.96 -3.31 2.23
N VAL A 59 -14.22 -2.05 2.60
CA VAL A 59 -13.21 -1.11 3.09
C VAL A 59 -12.76 -1.48 4.50
N ASP A 60 -13.69 -1.90 5.35
CA ASP A 60 -13.37 -2.35 6.71
C ASP A 60 -12.46 -3.60 6.69
N ALA A 61 -12.83 -4.60 5.88
CA ALA A 61 -12.00 -5.79 5.67
C ALA A 61 -10.61 -5.46 5.10
N LEU A 62 -10.53 -4.50 4.18
CA LEU A 62 -9.26 -4.01 3.64
C LEU A 62 -8.41 -3.33 4.73
N LYS A 63 -9.01 -2.49 5.58
CA LYS A 63 -8.32 -1.83 6.70
C LYS A 63 -7.77 -2.83 7.71
N ASP A 64 -8.46 -3.95 7.95
CA ASP A 64 -7.97 -5.01 8.82
C ASP A 64 -6.72 -5.69 8.27
N LYS A 65 -6.70 -5.99 6.96
CA LYS A 65 -5.51 -6.53 6.29
C LYS A 65 -4.35 -5.54 6.33
N VAL A 66 -4.62 -4.26 6.09
CA VAL A 66 -3.63 -3.16 6.18
C VAL A 66 -3.06 -3.05 7.60
N ARG A 67 -3.91 -3.10 8.64
CA ARG A 67 -3.48 -3.08 10.04
C ARG A 67 -2.59 -4.29 10.36
N LYS A 68 -2.94 -5.48 9.87
CA LYS A 68 -2.13 -6.68 10.01
C LYS A 68 -0.75 -6.52 9.35
N LEU A 69 -0.70 -5.96 8.14
CA LEU A 69 0.56 -5.69 7.46
C LEU A 69 1.43 -4.69 8.22
N TYR A 70 0.84 -3.58 8.69
CA TYR A 70 1.52 -2.57 9.52
C TYR A 70 2.15 -3.21 10.75
N THR A 71 1.40 -4.04 11.49
CA THR A 71 1.92 -4.73 12.68
C THR A 71 3.09 -5.64 12.33
N ILE A 72 2.99 -6.47 11.29
CA ILE A 72 4.07 -7.36 10.88
C ILE A 72 5.31 -6.54 10.49
N MET A 73 5.16 -5.50 9.67
CA MET A 73 6.29 -4.65 9.26
C MET A 73 6.93 -3.93 10.44
N ASN A 74 6.14 -3.35 11.34
CA ASN A 74 6.64 -2.65 12.52
C ASN A 74 7.33 -3.58 13.53
N SER A 75 6.91 -4.86 13.61
CA SER A 75 7.53 -5.85 14.49
C SER A 75 8.81 -6.47 13.91
N PHE A 76 8.83 -6.78 12.61
CA PHE A 76 9.92 -7.54 11.99
C PHE A 76 10.89 -6.66 11.22
N CYS A 77 10.41 -5.66 10.46
CA CYS A 77 11.28 -4.83 9.63
C CYS A 77 11.95 -3.71 10.41
N ARG A 78 11.36 -3.19 11.49
CA ARG A 78 11.84 -1.98 12.22
C ARG A 78 13.27 -2.10 12.78
N ARG A 79 13.82 -3.31 12.88
CA ARG A 79 15.18 -3.56 13.38
C ARG A 79 16.24 -3.72 12.27
N ASP A 80 15.83 -3.78 10.99
CA ASP A 80 16.73 -4.06 9.87
C ASP A 80 17.31 -2.80 9.23
N LEU A 81 18.60 -2.53 9.40
CA LEU A 81 19.37 -1.33 9.00
C LEU A 81 19.26 -0.88 7.51
N VAL A 82 18.47 -1.52 6.64
CA VAL A 82 18.21 -1.16 5.22
C VAL A 82 17.23 0.03 5.14
N PHE A 83 17.43 1.02 6.02
CA PHE A 83 16.46 2.01 6.48
C PHE A 83 16.71 3.44 5.98
N LEU A 84 17.65 3.64 5.06
CA LEU A 84 18.13 4.99 4.69
C LEU A 84 17.61 5.47 3.32
N THR A 85 16.83 4.67 2.61
CA THR A 85 16.15 5.10 1.38
C THR A 85 14.73 5.59 1.70
N ASP A 86 14.67 6.83 2.18
CA ASP A 86 13.43 7.59 2.45
C ASP A 86 12.90 8.31 1.20
N ASP A 87 12.96 7.70 0.02
CA ASP A 87 12.23 8.26 -1.13
C ASP A 87 10.73 7.93 -1.00
N CYS A 88 10.08 8.59 -0.05
CA CYS A 88 8.65 8.46 0.17
C CYS A 88 7.84 8.95 -1.06
N ASN A 89 8.43 9.74 -1.96
CA ASN A 89 7.77 10.21 -3.18
C ASN A 89 7.49 9.06 -4.16
N ALA A 90 8.30 8.00 -4.14
CA ALA A 90 8.06 6.78 -4.93
C ALA A 90 6.74 6.08 -4.56
N LEU A 91 6.21 6.32 -3.35
CA LEU A 91 4.89 5.84 -2.93
C LEU A 91 3.75 6.80 -3.28
N GLU A 92 4.05 8.02 -3.74
CA GLU A 92 3.06 9.01 -4.20
C GLU A 92 2.85 8.93 -5.71
N TYR A 93 3.93 8.69 -6.44
CA TYR A 93 3.94 8.44 -7.87
C TYR A 93 4.55 7.06 -8.10
N PRO A 94 3.75 5.98 -8.25
CA PRO A 94 4.31 4.71 -8.62
C PRO A 94 5.09 4.91 -9.90
N VAL A 95 6.40 4.66 -9.87
CA VAL A 95 7.23 4.68 -11.07
C VAL A 95 6.55 3.71 -12.03
N LEU A 96 6.10 4.23 -13.17
CA LEU A 96 5.59 3.40 -14.24
C LEU A 96 6.75 2.48 -14.60
N VAL A 97 6.71 1.23 -14.16
CA VAL A 97 7.68 0.23 -14.60
C VAL A 97 7.34 -0.01 -16.07
N THR A 98 7.90 0.84 -16.93
CA THR A 98 7.97 0.62 -18.36
C THR A 98 8.62 -0.73 -18.54
N THR A 99 7.82 -1.67 -18.99
CA THR A 99 8.25 -2.94 -19.53
C THR A 99 9.29 -2.69 -20.63
N VAL A 100 10.39 -3.48 -20.60
CA VAL A 100 11.39 -3.72 -21.69
C VAL A 100 12.54 -2.67 -21.78
N LEU A 101 13.86 -2.97 -21.79
CA LEU A 101 14.73 -4.00 -22.44
C LEU A 101 16.12 -4.14 -21.67
N PRO A 102 17.14 -4.92 -22.10
CA PRO A 102 17.74 -6.07 -21.41
C PRO A 102 19.21 -5.83 -20.97
N ASP A 103 19.89 -6.91 -20.57
CA ASP A 103 21.34 -7.07 -20.37
C ASP A 103 22.29 -5.98 -20.90
N HIS A 104 23.21 -5.54 -20.04
CA HIS A 104 24.60 -5.43 -20.46
C HIS A 104 25.55 -5.77 -19.31
N GLN A 105 26.31 -6.84 -19.52
CA GLN A 105 27.44 -7.29 -18.71
C GLN A 105 28.54 -6.21 -18.64
N SER A 106 29.29 -6.23 -17.54
CA SER A 106 30.74 -5.99 -17.50
C SER A 106 31.33 -6.77 -16.33
#